data_AF-A0A7J4ELR2-F1
#
_entry.id   AF-A0A7J4ELR2-F1
#
_cell.length_a   1.000
_cell.length_b   1.000
_cell.length_c   1.000
_cell.angle_alpha   90.00
_cell.angle_beta   90.00
_cell.angle_gamma   90.00
#
_symmetry.space_group_name_H-M   'P 1'
#
loop_
_entity.id
_entity.type
_entity.pdbx_description
1 polymer ?
#
loop_
_entity_poly.entity_id
_entity_poly.type
_entity_poly.pdbx_seq_one_letter_code
_entity_poly.pdbx_strand_id
1 'polypeptide(L)'
;SSCMGGRQLTPEGYRMIHWYFENLNNIGIDSIVVADPYFVETLSMDFDMDVVVSVLAFVDSPQKAEFYEELGAKSIVVDSNVNRHFDVLDAIKDATDCELKLLVNEGCLYRCPFRYTHFNFFSHAFGPNPRPNVLDDYYYYKCLSMRIKNPELIIKSPWIRPEDLKEYKKYTDVYKIGGRTHFINWISNCINAYASESYDGNLMDLLDCPKDLKDLFYIPNKALDGVIEQWKNCKKVCYKCGYCKKLTKEVVNIYSKGGTDKENIQNWNLLSFQGVKA
;
A
#
# COMPACT_ATOMS: atom_id res chain seq x y z
N SER A 1 -14.56 -2.97 0.34
CA SER A 1 -14.43 -4.11 -0.59
C SER A 1 -14.19 -3.55 -1.99
N SER A 2 -13.30 -4.14 -2.81
CA SER A 2 -13.12 -3.74 -4.22
C SER A 2 -14.09 -4.44 -5.17
N CYS A 3 -14.76 -5.50 -4.71
CA CYS A 3 -15.79 -6.20 -5.46
C CYS A 3 -16.82 -6.81 -4.52
N MET A 4 -18.10 -6.63 -4.84
CA MET A 4 -19.22 -7.18 -4.07
C MET A 4 -19.99 -8.27 -4.84
N GLY A 5 -19.50 -8.65 -6.04
CA GLY A 5 -20.17 -9.63 -6.90
C GLY A 5 -21.57 -9.20 -7.37
N GLY A 6 -21.82 -7.90 -7.46
CA GLY A 6 -23.11 -7.32 -7.85
C GLY A 6 -24.20 -7.36 -6.77
N ARG A 7 -23.90 -7.84 -5.55
CA ARG A 7 -24.89 -7.96 -4.46
C ARG A 7 -25.53 -6.63 -4.09
N GLN A 8 -24.76 -5.55 -4.12
CA GLN A 8 -25.26 -4.20 -3.84
C GLN A 8 -26.34 -3.71 -4.81
N LEU A 9 -26.44 -4.36 -5.98
CA LEU A 9 -27.42 -4.03 -7.03
C LEU A 9 -28.65 -4.96 -7.00
N THR A 10 -28.76 -5.87 -6.03
CA THR A 10 -29.97 -6.69 -5.84
C THR A 10 -30.87 -6.09 -4.74
N PRO A 11 -32.20 -6.30 -4.79
CA PRO A 11 -33.08 -5.79 -3.73
C PRO A 11 -32.70 -6.30 -2.33
N GLU A 12 -32.29 -7.56 -2.21
CA GLU A 12 -31.88 -8.17 -0.94
C GLU A 12 -30.57 -7.58 -0.43
N GLY A 13 -29.57 -7.45 -1.32
CA GLY A 13 -28.27 -6.92 -0.94
C GLY A 13 -28.33 -5.43 -0.64
N TYR A 14 -29.12 -4.66 -1.40
CA TYR A 14 -29.43 -3.26 -1.09
C TYR A 14 -29.97 -3.13 0.34
N ARG A 15 -31.06 -3.84 0.67
CA ARG A 15 -31.69 -3.76 2.00
C ARG A 15 -30.71 -4.15 3.11
N MET A 16 -29.96 -5.22 2.92
CA MET A 16 -28.99 -5.71 3.92
C MET A 16 -27.85 -4.70 4.14
N ILE A 17 -27.29 -4.14 3.06
CA ILE A 17 -26.16 -3.21 3.13
C ILE A 17 -26.63 -1.86 3.69
N HIS A 18 -27.77 -1.34 3.24
CA HIS A 18 -28.33 -0.11 3.75
C HIS A 18 -28.67 -0.22 5.25
N TRP A 19 -29.29 -1.33 5.67
CA TRP A 19 -29.50 -1.61 7.09
C TRP A 19 -28.18 -1.62 7.87
N TYR A 20 -27.12 -2.22 7.33
CA TYR A 20 -25.81 -2.22 7.98
C TYR A 20 -25.23 -0.80 8.13
N PHE A 21 -25.32 0.03 7.09
CA PHE A 21 -24.90 1.44 7.15
C PHE A 21 -25.72 2.26 8.13
N GLU A 22 -27.03 2.07 8.17
CA GLU A 22 -27.91 2.71 9.16
C GLU A 22 -27.50 2.35 10.59
N ASN A 23 -27.17 1.09 10.87
CA ASN A 23 -26.66 0.70 12.18
C ASN A 23 -25.33 1.38 12.51
N LEU A 24 -24.42 1.49 11.56
CA LEU A 24 -23.16 2.20 11.75
C LEU A 24 -23.38 3.70 12.02
N ASN A 25 -24.31 4.32 11.28
CA ASN A 25 -24.70 5.71 11.49
C ASN A 25 -25.27 5.93 12.89
N ASN A 26 -26.19 5.05 13.32
CA ASN A 26 -26.84 5.13 14.63
C ASN A 26 -25.87 4.89 15.80
N ILE A 27 -24.79 4.14 15.58
CA ILE A 27 -23.69 3.99 16.54
C ILE A 27 -22.88 5.30 16.66
N GLY A 28 -22.94 6.19 15.66
CA GLY A 28 -22.25 7.47 15.65
C GLY A 28 -20.78 7.35 15.25
N ILE A 29 -20.46 6.52 14.25
CA ILE A 29 -19.10 6.50 13.70
C ILE A 29 -18.79 7.80 12.97
N ASP A 30 -17.56 8.31 13.11
CA ASP A 30 -17.17 9.57 12.46
C ASP A 30 -17.03 9.41 10.94
N SER A 31 -16.48 8.27 10.50
CA SER A 31 -16.21 8.04 9.08
C SER A 31 -16.21 6.57 8.69
N ILE A 32 -16.46 6.31 7.41
CA ILE A 32 -16.46 4.97 6.82
C ILE A 32 -15.57 4.90 5.58
N VAL A 33 -14.79 3.83 5.47
CA VAL A 33 -13.88 3.62 4.33
C VAL A 33 -14.46 2.63 3.33
N VAL A 34 -14.82 3.09 2.14
CA VAL A 34 -15.39 2.27 1.05
C VAL A 34 -14.61 2.45 -0.25
N ALA A 35 -14.74 1.50 -1.18
CA ALA A 35 -13.99 1.55 -2.46
C ALA A 35 -14.90 1.51 -3.69
N ASP A 36 -16.15 1.08 -3.54
CA ASP A 36 -17.10 0.99 -4.64
C ASP A 36 -17.78 2.37 -4.79
N PRO A 37 -17.77 2.98 -6.00
CA PRO A 37 -18.45 4.25 -6.26
C PRO A 37 -19.89 4.28 -5.80
N TYR A 38 -20.63 3.18 -5.97
CA TYR A 38 -22.03 3.08 -5.55
C TYR A 38 -22.17 3.35 -4.05
N PHE A 39 -21.27 2.81 -3.23
CA PHE A 39 -21.31 3.06 -1.80
C PHE A 39 -20.88 4.48 -1.45
N VAL A 40 -19.93 5.07 -2.19
CA VAL A 40 -19.54 6.47 -1.93
C VAL A 40 -20.73 7.39 -2.09
N GLU A 41 -21.46 7.24 -3.21
CA GLU A 41 -22.63 8.04 -3.54
C GLU A 41 -23.80 7.80 -2.58
N THR A 42 -24.16 6.53 -2.32
CA THR A 42 -25.27 6.23 -1.41
C THR A 42 -24.97 6.71 0.02
N LEU A 43 -23.74 6.51 0.51
CA LEU A 43 -23.38 6.91 1.87
C LEU A 43 -23.38 8.43 2.05
N SER A 44 -22.91 9.18 1.05
CA SER A 44 -22.86 10.65 1.12
C SER A 44 -24.24 11.30 1.00
N MET A 45 -25.20 10.65 0.33
CA MET A 45 -26.56 11.16 0.17
C MET A 45 -27.47 10.82 1.34
N ASP A 46 -27.36 9.60 1.89
CA ASP A 46 -28.36 9.05 2.80
C ASP A 46 -27.95 9.13 4.28
N PHE A 47 -26.68 9.43 4.58
CA PHE A 47 -26.14 9.40 5.94
C PHE A 47 -25.21 10.58 6.25
N ASP A 48 -25.09 10.93 7.53
CA ASP A 48 -24.28 12.07 7.99
C ASP A 48 -22.78 11.74 8.21
N MET A 49 -22.38 10.47 8.03
CA MET A 49 -21.00 10.02 8.29
C MET A 49 -20.03 10.42 7.17
N ASP A 50 -18.79 10.77 7.50
CA ASP A 50 -17.80 11.13 6.49
C ASP A 50 -17.39 9.91 5.65
N VAL A 51 -17.46 10.06 4.33
CA VAL A 51 -17.06 9.00 3.40
C VAL A 51 -15.59 9.14 3.01
N VAL A 52 -14.82 8.08 3.26
CA VAL A 52 -13.40 7.97 2.88
C VAL A 52 -13.24 6.99 1.72
N VAL A 53 -12.71 7.46 0.61
CA VAL A 53 -12.37 6.59 -0.53
C VAL A 53 -11.14 5.77 -0.18
N SER A 54 -11.28 4.46 -0.24
CA SER A 54 -10.22 3.49 0.02
C SER A 54 -9.15 3.51 -1.08
N VAL A 55 -7.92 3.16 -0.72
CA VAL A 55 -6.82 2.89 -1.68
C VAL A 55 -7.21 1.83 -2.73
N LEU A 56 -8.16 0.95 -2.40
CA LEU A 56 -8.70 -0.08 -3.28
C LEU A 56 -9.59 0.47 -4.41
N ALA A 57 -9.91 1.75 -4.40
CA ALA A 57 -10.56 2.45 -5.50
C ALA A 57 -9.56 2.85 -6.62
N PHE A 58 -8.25 2.71 -6.36
CA PHE A 58 -7.17 3.00 -7.32
C PHE A 58 -7.24 4.43 -7.88
N VAL A 59 -7.44 5.43 -7.01
CA VAL A 59 -7.39 6.84 -7.39
C VAL A 59 -5.95 7.24 -7.66
N ASP A 60 -5.58 7.27 -8.93
CA ASP A 60 -4.21 7.48 -9.44
C ASP A 60 -4.13 8.60 -10.49
N SER A 61 -5.18 9.40 -10.61
CA SER A 61 -5.30 10.49 -11.59
C SER A 61 -6.27 11.57 -11.11
N PRO A 62 -6.10 12.83 -11.58
CA PRO A 62 -7.00 13.94 -11.26
C PRO A 62 -8.47 13.63 -11.54
N GLN A 63 -8.76 13.03 -12.70
CA GLN A 63 -10.12 12.73 -13.13
C GLN A 63 -10.83 11.73 -12.22
N LYS A 64 -10.09 10.77 -11.64
CA LYS A 64 -10.65 9.86 -10.65
C LYS A 64 -10.91 10.58 -9.32
N ALA A 65 -10.06 11.54 -8.95
CA ALA A 65 -10.25 12.31 -7.72
C ALA A 65 -11.50 13.20 -7.83
N GLU A 66 -11.61 13.98 -8.91
CA GLU A 66 -12.80 14.78 -9.25
C GLU A 66 -14.07 13.92 -9.24
N PHE A 67 -14.03 12.75 -9.89
CA PHE A 67 -15.17 11.83 -9.92
C PHE A 67 -15.64 11.43 -8.52
N TYR A 68 -14.73 11.07 -7.61
CA TYR A 68 -15.13 10.66 -6.26
C TYR A 68 -15.58 11.84 -5.39
N GLU A 69 -15.03 13.03 -5.61
CA GLU A 69 -15.50 14.26 -4.98
C GLU A 69 -16.93 14.60 -5.39
N GLU A 70 -17.25 14.49 -6.68
CA GLU A 70 -18.61 14.69 -7.20
C GLU A 70 -19.63 13.72 -6.58
N LEU A 71 -19.19 12.50 -6.23
CA LEU A 71 -20.01 11.54 -5.48
C LEU A 71 -20.15 11.86 -3.99
N GLY A 72 -19.51 12.91 -3.49
CA GLY A 72 -19.60 13.36 -2.09
C GLY A 72 -18.55 12.75 -1.15
N ALA A 73 -17.41 12.26 -1.67
CA ALA A 73 -16.31 11.84 -0.81
C ALA A 73 -15.74 13.00 0.02
N LYS A 74 -15.49 12.77 1.31
CA LYS A 74 -14.81 13.75 2.17
C LYS A 74 -13.29 13.67 2.06
N SER A 75 -12.78 12.45 1.91
CA SER A 75 -11.34 12.20 1.84
C SER A 75 -11.00 11.03 0.93
N ILE A 76 -9.81 11.06 0.34
CA ILE A 76 -9.36 10.10 -0.64
C ILE A 76 -8.01 9.52 -0.22
N VAL A 77 -7.94 8.21 -0.03
CA VAL A 77 -6.66 7.50 0.07
C VAL A 77 -6.14 7.23 -1.34
N VAL A 78 -5.14 8.01 -1.76
CA VAL A 78 -4.54 7.94 -3.10
C VAL A 78 -3.88 6.57 -3.33
N ASP A 79 -3.92 6.06 -4.57
CA ASP A 79 -3.25 4.80 -4.92
C ASP A 79 -1.75 4.88 -4.64
N SER A 80 -1.24 3.95 -3.84
CA SER A 80 0.19 3.85 -3.52
C SER A 80 1.07 3.81 -4.78
N ASN A 81 0.60 3.33 -5.92
CA ASN A 81 1.37 3.32 -7.18
C ASN A 81 1.84 4.72 -7.62
N VAL A 82 1.16 5.80 -7.21
CA VAL A 82 1.53 7.18 -7.54
C VAL A 82 2.29 7.89 -6.42
N ASN A 83 2.58 7.22 -5.29
CA ASN A 83 3.36 7.79 -4.18
C ASN A 83 4.71 8.39 -4.62
N ARG A 84 5.32 7.90 -5.71
CA ARG A 84 6.61 8.42 -6.23
C ARG A 84 6.46 9.21 -7.54
N HIS A 85 5.24 9.61 -7.90
CA HIS A 85 4.92 10.44 -9.06
C HIS A 85 4.41 11.79 -8.56
N PHE A 86 5.35 12.67 -8.19
CA PHE A 86 5.05 13.96 -7.57
C PHE A 86 4.23 14.87 -8.50
N ASP A 87 4.47 14.79 -9.80
CA ASP A 87 3.69 15.43 -10.85
C ASP A 87 2.22 14.99 -10.82
N VAL A 88 1.96 13.69 -10.62
CA VAL A 88 0.61 13.16 -10.49
C VAL A 88 -0.02 13.56 -9.17
N LEU A 89 0.74 13.55 -8.06
CA LEU A 89 0.24 14.00 -6.76
C LEU A 89 -0.11 15.49 -6.76
N ASP A 90 0.70 16.33 -7.43
CA ASP A 90 0.41 17.76 -7.64
C ASP A 90 -0.90 17.92 -8.43
N ALA A 91 -1.03 17.23 -9.55
CA ALA A 91 -2.23 17.29 -10.38
C ALA A 91 -3.49 16.78 -9.67
N ILE A 92 -3.38 15.74 -8.82
CA ILE A 92 -4.51 15.27 -8.00
C ILE A 92 -4.87 16.33 -6.96
N LYS A 93 -3.88 16.91 -6.27
CA LYS A 93 -4.12 17.92 -5.23
C LYS A 93 -4.77 19.19 -5.78
N ASP A 94 -4.44 19.57 -7.00
CA ASP A 94 -5.01 20.74 -7.67
C ASP A 94 -6.45 20.50 -8.18
N ALA A 95 -6.85 19.24 -8.36
CA ALA A 95 -8.12 18.88 -8.99
C ALA A 95 -9.25 18.57 -7.99
N THR A 96 -8.97 18.52 -6.68
CA THR A 96 -10.00 18.19 -5.68
C THR A 96 -9.78 18.91 -4.36
N ASP A 97 -10.88 19.29 -3.70
CA ASP A 97 -10.88 19.81 -2.34
C ASP A 97 -10.95 18.70 -1.27
N CYS A 98 -11.12 17.44 -1.67
CA CYS A 98 -11.07 16.30 -0.75
C CYS A 98 -9.75 16.26 0.04
N GLU A 99 -9.82 15.87 1.32
CA GLU A 99 -8.62 15.58 2.10
C GLU A 99 -7.89 14.36 1.51
N LEU A 100 -6.66 14.56 1.02
CA LEU A 100 -5.84 13.45 0.53
C LEU A 100 -5.23 12.69 1.70
N LYS A 101 -5.09 11.37 1.55
CA LYS A 101 -4.41 10.48 2.51
C LYS A 101 -3.44 9.60 1.74
N LEU A 102 -2.25 9.34 2.30
CA LEU A 102 -1.24 8.50 1.65
C LEU A 102 -1.01 7.22 2.44
N LEU A 103 -1.11 6.06 1.77
CA LEU A 103 -0.73 4.76 2.34
C LEU A 103 0.80 4.59 2.20
N VAL A 104 1.51 4.62 3.32
CA VAL A 104 2.97 4.82 3.32
C VAL A 104 3.79 3.52 3.29
N ASN A 105 3.32 2.46 3.93
CA ASN A 105 4.12 1.25 4.15
C ASN A 105 3.65 0.01 3.35
N GLU A 106 2.73 0.21 2.40
CA GLU A 106 2.36 -0.86 1.48
C GLU A 106 3.52 -1.12 0.50
N GLY A 107 4.12 -2.30 0.58
CA GLY A 107 5.21 -2.70 -0.32
C GLY A 107 4.78 -3.57 -1.50
N CYS A 108 3.55 -3.45 -2.01
CA CYS A 108 3.12 -4.10 -3.26
C CYS A 108 4.10 -3.86 -4.41
N LEU A 109 4.11 -4.75 -5.42
CA LEU A 109 4.96 -4.54 -6.60
C LEU A 109 4.54 -3.22 -7.27
N TYR A 110 5.50 -2.41 -7.72
CA TYR A 110 5.19 -1.23 -8.50
C TYR A 110 4.47 -1.63 -9.80
N ARG A 111 3.29 -1.04 -10.05
CA ARG A 111 2.41 -1.41 -11.19
C ARG A 111 2.12 -2.92 -11.19
N CYS A 112 1.82 -3.47 -10.01
CA CYS A 112 1.64 -4.91 -9.82
C CYS A 112 0.59 -5.50 -10.78
N PRO A 113 0.94 -6.51 -11.60
CA PRO A 113 -0.01 -7.14 -12.52
C PRO A 113 -1.09 -7.94 -11.79
N PHE A 114 -0.86 -8.30 -10.53
CA PHE A 114 -1.81 -9.05 -9.71
C PHE A 114 -2.79 -8.15 -8.94
N ARG A 115 -2.57 -6.82 -8.90
CA ARG A 115 -3.21 -5.91 -7.93
C ARG A 115 -4.74 -6.05 -7.91
N TYR A 116 -5.38 -5.90 -9.07
CA TYR A 116 -6.83 -5.97 -9.19
C TYR A 116 -7.38 -7.34 -8.78
N THR A 117 -6.80 -8.41 -9.33
CA THR A 117 -7.26 -9.78 -9.06
C THR A 117 -7.03 -10.18 -7.61
N HIS A 118 -5.91 -9.79 -7.01
CA HIS A 118 -5.57 -10.11 -5.63
C HIS A 118 -6.47 -9.37 -4.63
N PHE A 119 -6.77 -8.10 -4.88
CA PHE A 119 -7.70 -7.35 -4.02
C PHE A 119 -9.16 -7.80 -4.19
N ASN A 120 -9.58 -8.22 -5.39
CA ASN A 120 -10.87 -8.87 -5.58
C ASN A 120 -10.93 -10.21 -4.84
N PHE A 121 -9.86 -11.00 -4.91
CA PHE A 121 -9.74 -12.22 -4.13
C PHE A 121 -9.91 -11.95 -2.62
N PHE A 122 -9.19 -10.98 -2.05
CA PHE A 122 -9.36 -10.62 -0.64
C PHE A 122 -10.80 -10.19 -0.31
N SER A 123 -11.41 -9.39 -1.18
CA SER A 123 -12.79 -8.92 -1.05
C SER A 123 -13.80 -10.07 -0.95
N HIS A 124 -13.60 -11.14 -1.73
CA HIS A 124 -14.48 -12.31 -1.71
C HIS A 124 -14.12 -13.33 -0.61
N ALA A 125 -12.83 -13.56 -0.36
CA ALA A 125 -12.35 -14.50 0.64
C ALA A 125 -12.67 -14.06 2.08
N PHE A 126 -12.61 -12.75 2.35
CA PHE A 126 -12.82 -12.17 3.68
C PHE A 126 -14.09 -11.32 3.79
N GLY A 127 -14.86 -11.21 2.71
CA GLY A 127 -16.12 -10.47 2.66
C GLY A 127 -17.33 -11.24 3.23
N PRO A 128 -18.56 -10.81 2.92
CA PRO A 128 -19.78 -11.49 3.36
C PRO A 128 -19.98 -12.86 2.68
N ASN A 129 -20.63 -13.79 3.38
CA ASN A 129 -20.96 -15.13 2.86
C ASN A 129 -21.83 -15.09 1.59
N PRO A 130 -21.78 -16.13 0.72
CA PRO A 130 -20.85 -17.27 0.76
C PRO A 130 -19.41 -16.85 0.43
N ARG A 131 -18.46 -17.38 1.21
CA ARG A 131 -17.02 -17.22 0.98
C ARG A 131 -16.49 -18.44 0.22
N PRO A 132 -15.54 -18.25 -0.71
CA PRO A 132 -14.86 -19.37 -1.35
C PRO A 132 -14.06 -20.18 -0.31
N ASN A 133 -13.99 -21.50 -0.50
CA ASN A 133 -13.06 -22.34 0.25
C ASN A 133 -11.66 -22.18 -0.32
N VAL A 134 -10.90 -21.23 0.23
CA VAL A 134 -9.55 -20.88 -0.23
C VAL A 134 -8.53 -21.84 0.36
N LEU A 135 -7.82 -22.57 -0.50
CA LEU A 135 -6.72 -23.45 -0.07
C LEU A 135 -5.39 -22.70 0.05
N ASP A 136 -5.15 -21.75 -0.86
CA ASP A 136 -3.87 -21.05 -0.96
C ASP A 136 -4.00 -19.69 -1.66
N ASP A 137 -3.02 -18.80 -1.46
CA ASP A 137 -2.96 -17.48 -2.09
C ASP A 137 -1.84 -17.43 -3.15
N TYR A 138 -2.18 -17.88 -4.36
CA TYR A 138 -1.26 -17.87 -5.51
C TYR A 138 -0.57 -16.52 -5.71
N TYR A 139 -1.32 -15.41 -5.61
CA TYR A 139 -0.81 -14.07 -5.89
C TYR A 139 0.26 -13.68 -4.88
N TYR A 140 0.02 -14.00 -3.61
CA TYR A 140 0.96 -13.77 -2.53
C TYR A 140 2.25 -14.58 -2.72
N TYR A 141 2.17 -15.90 -2.85
CA TYR A 141 3.38 -16.73 -3.00
C TYR A 141 4.15 -16.44 -4.28
N LYS A 142 3.45 -16.14 -5.38
CA LYS A 142 4.10 -15.74 -6.63
C LYS A 142 4.85 -14.42 -6.45
N CYS A 143 4.24 -13.43 -5.78
CA CYS A 143 4.88 -12.16 -5.45
C CYS A 143 6.13 -12.35 -4.58
N LEU A 144 6.05 -13.21 -3.54
CA LEU A 144 7.20 -13.56 -2.70
C LEU A 144 8.34 -14.20 -3.51
N SER A 145 8.03 -15.22 -4.32
CA SER A 145 9.00 -15.90 -5.17
C SER A 145 9.72 -14.95 -6.13
N MET A 146 8.99 -13.99 -6.71
CA MET A 146 9.57 -12.97 -7.58
C MET A 146 10.59 -12.09 -6.83
N ARG A 147 10.30 -11.72 -5.58
CA ARG A 147 11.18 -10.86 -4.77
C ARG A 147 12.40 -11.60 -4.25
N ILE A 148 12.26 -12.87 -3.89
CA ILE A 148 13.40 -13.73 -3.53
C ILE A 148 14.38 -13.80 -4.70
N LYS A 149 13.88 -13.96 -5.93
CA LYS A 149 14.71 -14.00 -7.14
C LYS A 149 15.26 -12.62 -7.54
N ASN A 150 14.50 -11.56 -7.30
CA ASN A 150 14.86 -10.20 -7.65
C ASN A 150 14.46 -9.19 -6.54
N PRO A 151 15.33 -8.94 -5.54
CA PRO A 151 15.03 -8.00 -4.46
C PRO A 151 14.94 -6.54 -4.92
N GLU A 152 15.32 -6.23 -6.16
CA GLU A 152 15.03 -4.92 -6.77
C GLU A 152 13.54 -4.57 -6.72
N LEU A 153 12.68 -5.58 -6.74
CA LEU A 153 11.24 -5.42 -6.61
C LEU A 153 10.82 -4.84 -5.25
N ILE A 154 11.60 -5.02 -4.18
CA ILE A 154 11.35 -4.41 -2.86
C ILE A 154 11.69 -2.92 -2.90
N ILE A 155 12.84 -2.55 -3.49
CA ILE A 155 13.27 -1.16 -3.63
C ILE A 155 12.33 -0.37 -4.55
N LYS A 156 11.82 -1.02 -5.61
CA LYS A 156 10.87 -0.41 -6.55
C LYS A 156 9.47 -0.23 -5.97
N SER A 157 9.05 -1.04 -4.99
CA SER A 157 7.74 -0.92 -4.35
C SER A 157 7.49 0.52 -3.90
N PRO A 158 6.27 1.07 -4.06
CA PRO A 158 6.05 2.50 -3.91
C PRO A 158 5.76 2.93 -2.46
N TRP A 159 6.49 2.35 -1.50
CA TRP A 159 6.45 2.79 -0.11
C TRP A 159 7.11 4.18 0.04
N ILE A 160 6.78 4.85 1.14
CA ILE A 160 7.31 6.14 1.59
C ILE A 160 8.02 5.90 2.94
N ARG A 161 9.29 6.30 3.10
CA ARG A 161 9.98 6.15 4.40
C ARG A 161 9.47 7.17 5.40
N PRO A 162 9.59 6.89 6.72
CA PRO A 162 9.36 7.89 7.75
C PRO A 162 10.10 9.21 7.51
N GLU A 163 11.38 9.15 7.10
CA GLU A 163 12.22 10.34 6.86
C GLU A 163 11.80 11.15 5.62
N ASP A 164 11.09 10.50 4.69
CA ASP A 164 10.70 11.12 3.43
C ASP A 164 9.33 11.82 3.55
N LEU A 165 8.59 11.67 4.66
CA LEU A 165 7.28 12.30 4.89
C LEU A 165 7.31 13.83 4.70
N LYS A 166 8.42 14.48 5.05
CA LYS A 166 8.64 15.92 4.83
C LYS A 166 8.41 16.37 3.38
N GLU A 167 8.70 15.50 2.40
CA GLU A 167 8.52 15.79 0.97
C GLU A 167 7.03 15.73 0.56
N TYR A 168 6.18 15.12 1.41
CA TYR A 168 4.76 14.90 1.15
C TYR A 168 3.84 15.85 1.93
N LYS A 169 4.36 16.61 2.90
CA LYS A 169 3.59 17.58 3.71
C LYS A 169 2.79 18.60 2.89
N LYS A 170 3.23 18.92 1.66
CA LYS A 170 2.47 19.80 0.76
C LYS A 170 1.17 19.17 0.23
N TYR A 171 1.05 17.84 0.28
CA TYR A 171 -0.12 17.10 -0.21
C TYR A 171 -1.07 16.73 0.93
N THR A 172 -0.53 16.30 2.07
CA THR A 172 -1.31 15.85 3.22
C THR A 172 -0.45 15.77 4.50
N ASP A 173 -1.13 15.88 5.64
CA ASP A 173 -0.59 15.54 6.97
C ASP A 173 -1.18 14.21 7.51
N VAL A 174 -1.99 13.51 6.71
CA VAL A 174 -2.68 12.26 7.09
C VAL A 174 -2.06 11.06 6.37
N TYR A 175 -1.23 10.33 7.12
CA TYR A 175 -0.54 9.14 6.63
C TYR A 175 -1.20 7.87 7.17
N LYS A 176 -1.61 6.99 6.25
CA LYS A 176 -2.22 5.70 6.56
C LYS A 176 -1.17 4.60 6.64
N ILE A 177 -1.22 3.82 7.70
CA ILE A 177 -0.39 2.62 7.90
C ILE A 177 -1.23 1.38 7.58
N GLY A 178 -0.73 0.54 6.67
CA GLY A 178 -1.26 -0.80 6.36
C GLY A 178 -0.86 -1.83 7.42
N GLY A 179 -1.40 -3.05 7.31
CA GLY A 179 -1.04 -4.15 8.21
C GLY A 179 -1.84 -4.25 9.51
N ARG A 180 -3.12 -3.85 9.50
CA ARG A 180 -4.01 -3.96 10.68
C ARG A 180 -4.13 -5.37 11.27
N THR A 181 -3.75 -6.41 10.52
CA THR A 181 -3.76 -7.82 10.93
C THR A 181 -2.45 -8.27 11.58
N HIS A 182 -1.47 -7.38 11.71
CA HIS A 182 -0.18 -7.66 12.35
C HIS A 182 -0.27 -7.64 13.88
N PHE A 183 0.76 -8.19 14.52
CA PHE A 183 0.91 -8.12 15.96
C PHE A 183 1.06 -6.68 16.44
N ILE A 184 0.57 -6.40 17.65
CA ILE A 184 0.55 -5.07 18.24
C ILE A 184 1.95 -4.42 18.32
N ASN A 185 3.00 -5.21 18.53
CA ASN A 185 4.38 -4.72 18.57
C ASN A 185 4.84 -4.18 17.21
N TRP A 186 4.44 -4.85 16.11
CA TRP A 186 4.76 -4.39 14.76
C TRP A 186 4.00 -3.11 14.42
N ILE A 187 2.72 -3.05 14.79
CA ILE A 187 1.88 -1.86 14.58
C ILE A 187 2.45 -0.67 15.37
N SER A 188 2.80 -0.89 16.64
CA SER A 188 3.42 0.13 17.49
C SER A 188 4.76 0.60 16.94
N ASN A 189 5.58 -0.32 16.41
CA ASN A 189 6.85 0.03 15.76
C ASN A 189 6.62 0.95 14.55
N CYS A 190 5.67 0.63 13.68
CA CYS A 190 5.34 1.47 12.53
C CYS A 190 4.84 2.85 12.97
N ILE A 191 3.91 2.91 13.93
CA ILE A 191 3.39 4.18 14.44
C ILE A 191 4.53 5.04 14.98
N ASN A 192 5.40 4.48 15.83
CA ASN A 192 6.53 5.22 16.41
C ASN A 192 7.52 5.70 15.33
N ALA A 193 7.81 4.86 14.33
CA ALA A 193 8.70 5.21 13.24
C ALA A 193 8.18 6.41 12.44
N TYR A 194 6.92 6.35 11.98
CA TYR A 194 6.31 7.43 11.19
C TYR A 194 6.02 8.68 12.03
N ALA A 195 5.61 8.54 13.30
CA ALA A 195 5.38 9.68 14.20
C ALA A 195 6.67 10.43 14.55
N SER A 196 7.81 9.74 14.60
CA SER A 196 9.12 10.35 14.85
C SER A 196 9.85 10.78 13.57
N GLU A 197 9.26 10.54 12.39
CA GLU A 197 9.87 10.79 11.07
C GLU A 197 11.28 10.19 10.94
N SER A 198 11.57 9.08 11.64
CA SER A 198 12.90 8.47 11.69
C SER A 198 12.83 7.00 12.08
N TYR A 199 13.61 6.17 11.39
CA TYR A 199 13.77 4.77 11.74
C TYR A 199 15.21 4.30 11.54
N ASP A 200 15.81 3.75 12.60
CA ASP A 200 17.11 3.08 12.56
C ASP A 200 16.94 1.58 12.74
N GLY A 201 16.94 0.85 11.62
CA GLY A 201 16.66 -0.58 11.60
C GLY A 201 16.50 -1.13 10.19
N ASN A 202 15.91 -2.32 10.10
CA ASN A 202 15.60 -2.96 8.82
C ASN A 202 14.32 -2.35 8.23
N LEU A 203 14.36 -1.81 7.01
CA LEU A 203 13.16 -1.33 6.30
C LEU A 203 12.05 -2.39 6.26
N MET A 204 12.42 -3.68 6.17
CA MET A 204 11.45 -4.78 6.14
C MET A 204 10.58 -4.87 7.39
N ASP A 205 11.01 -4.28 8.51
CA ASP A 205 10.23 -4.20 9.75
C ASP A 205 9.07 -3.21 9.67
N LEU A 206 9.04 -2.36 8.63
CA LEU A 206 7.98 -1.37 8.42
C LEU A 206 6.98 -1.77 7.34
N LEU A 207 7.35 -2.68 6.43
CA LEU A 207 6.54 -3.02 5.26
C LEU A 207 5.48 -4.08 5.56
N ASP A 208 4.21 -3.79 5.23
CA ASP A 208 3.07 -4.70 5.42
C ASP A 208 3.15 -5.93 4.47
N CYS A 209 3.35 -5.66 3.18
CA CYS A 209 3.71 -6.65 2.17
C CYS A 209 5.09 -6.28 1.65
N PRO A 210 6.14 -7.13 1.67
CA PRO A 210 6.16 -8.59 1.80
C PRO A 210 6.76 -9.08 3.14
N LYS A 211 5.98 -9.04 4.22
CA LYS A 211 6.46 -9.32 5.59
C LYS A 211 7.23 -10.64 5.79
N ASP A 212 6.85 -11.71 5.09
CA ASP A 212 7.49 -13.02 5.26
C ASP A 212 8.93 -13.06 4.74
N LEU A 213 9.38 -11.99 4.06
CA LEU A 213 10.76 -11.84 3.63
C LEU A 213 11.61 -11.05 4.63
N LYS A 214 11.06 -10.58 5.75
CA LYS A 214 11.80 -9.79 6.74
C LYS A 214 12.99 -10.55 7.33
N ASP A 215 12.83 -11.87 7.52
CA ASP A 215 13.87 -12.75 8.08
C ASP A 215 14.87 -13.22 7.01
N LEU A 216 14.62 -12.87 5.74
CA LEU A 216 15.52 -13.14 4.62
C LEU A 216 16.35 -11.91 4.25
N PHE A 217 15.72 -10.73 4.16
CA PHE A 217 16.37 -9.50 3.71
C PHE A 217 16.57 -8.49 4.83
N TYR A 218 17.77 -7.92 4.87
CA TYR A 218 18.11 -6.77 5.71
C TYR A 218 18.47 -5.56 4.84
N ILE A 219 17.66 -4.52 4.93
CA ILE A 219 17.85 -3.26 4.22
C ILE A 219 17.97 -2.17 5.30
N PRO A 220 19.18 -1.68 5.61
CA PRO A 220 19.33 -0.62 6.60
C PRO A 220 18.57 0.63 6.13
N ASN A 221 17.57 1.07 6.89
CA ASN A 221 16.69 2.18 6.47
C ASN A 221 17.48 3.48 6.21
N LYS A 222 18.50 3.74 7.04
CA LYS A 222 19.41 4.90 6.89
C LYS A 222 20.32 4.82 5.66
N ALA A 223 20.54 3.63 5.10
CA ALA A 223 21.29 3.50 3.84
C ALA A 223 20.50 4.02 2.62
N LEU A 224 19.22 4.38 2.80
CA LEU A 224 18.34 4.93 1.78
C LEU A 224 18.23 6.46 1.85
N ASP A 225 19.01 7.12 2.70
CA ASP A 225 18.98 8.57 2.83
C ASP A 225 19.35 9.26 1.51
N GLY A 226 18.55 10.26 1.13
CA GLY A 226 18.71 11.03 -0.11
C GLY A 226 18.18 10.33 -1.38
N VAL A 227 17.74 9.08 -1.31
CA VAL A 227 17.20 8.35 -2.49
C VAL A 227 15.96 9.04 -3.08
N ILE A 228 15.18 9.73 -2.24
CA ILE A 228 13.97 10.46 -2.66
C ILE A 228 14.26 11.54 -3.71
N GLU A 229 15.45 12.17 -3.69
CA GLU A 229 15.86 13.17 -4.69
C GLU A 229 15.92 12.59 -6.10
N GLN A 230 16.38 11.34 -6.21
CA GLN A 230 16.37 10.62 -7.47
C GLN A 230 14.95 10.22 -7.87
N TRP A 231 14.12 9.79 -6.92
CA TRP A 231 12.76 9.32 -7.21
C TRP A 231 11.81 10.42 -7.64
N LYS A 232 11.94 11.63 -7.07
CA LYS A 232 11.22 12.85 -7.50
C LYS A 232 11.37 13.10 -9.00
N ASN A 233 12.57 12.93 -9.53
CA ASN A 233 12.90 13.20 -10.94
C ASN A 233 12.87 11.95 -11.84
N CYS A 234 12.50 10.79 -11.29
CA CYS A 234 12.58 9.53 -12.02
C CYS A 234 11.40 9.35 -12.98
N LYS A 235 11.67 9.28 -14.29
CA LYS A 235 10.68 9.00 -15.35
C LYS A 235 10.09 7.58 -15.32
N LYS A 236 10.51 6.75 -14.35
CA LYS A 236 10.09 5.35 -14.14
C LYS A 236 10.28 4.42 -15.36
N VAL A 237 11.10 4.82 -16.32
CA VAL A 237 11.56 3.98 -17.45
C VAL A 237 12.73 3.10 -16.97
N CYS A 238 12.43 2.18 -16.05
CA CYS A 238 13.43 1.44 -15.27
C CYS A 238 14.42 0.65 -16.12
N TYR A 239 14.00 0.14 -17.29
CA TYR A 239 14.86 -0.62 -18.19
C TYR A 239 16.03 0.21 -18.75
N LYS A 240 15.87 1.54 -18.85
CA LYS A 240 16.92 2.48 -19.27
C LYS A 240 17.70 3.06 -18.08
N CYS A 241 16.99 3.33 -16.98
CA CYS A 241 17.56 4.05 -15.83
C CYS A 241 18.54 3.22 -15.00
N GLY A 242 18.18 1.99 -14.62
CA GLY A 242 19.04 1.10 -13.83
C GLY A 242 19.35 1.55 -12.39
N TYR A 243 18.88 2.72 -11.93
CA TYR A 243 19.19 3.26 -10.61
C TYR A 243 18.79 2.32 -9.47
N CYS A 244 17.52 1.88 -9.42
CA CYS A 244 17.06 0.98 -8.35
C CYS A 244 17.83 -0.34 -8.35
N LYS A 245 18.24 -0.86 -9.52
CA LYS A 245 19.08 -2.06 -9.63
C LYS A 245 20.45 -1.84 -9.00
N LYS A 246 21.07 -0.69 -9.22
CA LYS A 246 22.35 -0.32 -8.61
C LYS A 246 22.19 -0.18 -7.09
N LEU A 247 21.20 0.60 -6.65
CA LEU A 247 20.88 0.79 -5.24
C LEU A 247 20.65 -0.54 -4.52
N THR A 248 19.88 -1.46 -5.12
CA THR A 248 19.66 -2.80 -4.57
C THR A 248 20.97 -3.54 -4.28
N LYS A 249 21.96 -3.49 -5.17
CA LYS A 249 23.25 -4.15 -4.95
C LYS A 249 24.04 -3.52 -3.79
N GLU A 250 23.85 -2.23 -3.55
CA GLU A 250 24.56 -1.49 -2.52
C GLU A 250 23.94 -1.71 -1.13
N VAL A 251 22.61 -1.68 -1.02
CA VAL A 251 21.93 -1.61 0.28
C VAL A 251 21.24 -2.89 0.72
N VAL A 252 20.93 -3.80 -0.20
CA VAL A 252 20.21 -5.03 0.16
C VAL A 252 21.20 -6.08 0.64
N ASN A 253 20.96 -6.56 1.85
CA ASN A 253 21.68 -7.65 2.45
C ASN A 253 20.73 -8.82 2.76
N ILE A 254 21.30 -9.98 3.02
CA ILE A 254 20.59 -11.18 3.42
C ILE A 254 21.11 -11.72 4.76
N TYR A 255 20.25 -12.39 5.50
CA TYR A 255 20.66 -13.15 6.68
C TYR A 255 21.18 -14.53 6.26
N SER A 256 22.40 -14.88 6.66
CA SER A 256 23.04 -16.16 6.28
C SER A 256 22.69 -17.34 7.19
N LYS A 257 22.11 -17.11 8.38
CA LYS A 257 21.74 -18.15 9.36
C LYS A 257 20.39 -17.91 10.07
N GLY A 258 19.34 -17.50 9.34
CA GLY A 258 17.97 -17.54 9.89
C GLY A 258 17.48 -16.29 10.64
N GLY A 259 17.86 -15.07 10.20
CA GLY A 259 16.98 -13.89 10.36
C GLY A 259 17.10 -13.01 11.60
N THR A 260 17.90 -13.33 12.61
CA THR A 260 17.86 -12.58 13.90
C THR A 260 19.17 -11.90 14.32
N ASP A 261 20.32 -12.34 13.80
CA ASP A 261 21.62 -11.90 14.31
C ASP A 261 22.36 -11.01 13.29
N LYS A 262 22.58 -9.74 13.63
CA LYS A 262 23.28 -8.76 12.76
C LYS A 262 24.68 -9.21 12.34
N GLU A 263 25.33 -10.06 13.14
CA GLU A 263 26.67 -10.59 12.90
C GLU A 263 26.77 -11.49 11.64
N ASN A 264 25.62 -11.91 11.07
CA ASN A 264 25.55 -12.87 9.97
C ASN A 264 24.90 -12.29 8.70
N ILE A 265 24.96 -10.98 8.52
CA ILE A 265 24.41 -10.27 7.35
C ILE A 265 25.45 -10.24 6.22
N GLN A 266 25.06 -10.68 5.03
CA GLN A 266 25.90 -10.67 3.83
C GLN A 266 25.24 -9.85 2.71
N ASN A 267 26.02 -9.08 1.97
CA ASN A 267 25.48 -8.29 0.87
C ASN A 267 24.94 -9.19 -0.25
N TRP A 268 23.73 -8.90 -0.76
CA TRP A 268 23.06 -9.68 -1.80
C TRP A 268 23.91 -9.85 -3.07
N ASN A 269 24.68 -8.83 -3.44
CA ASN A 269 25.52 -8.87 -4.64
C ASN A 269 26.64 -9.93 -4.54
N LEU A 270 27.09 -10.29 -3.33
CA LEU A 270 28.15 -11.28 -3.12
C LEU A 270 27.68 -12.72 -3.36
N LEU A 271 26.37 -12.98 -3.33
CA LEU A 271 25.81 -14.28 -3.68
C LEU A 271 25.72 -14.52 -5.19
N SER A 272 25.84 -13.46 -6.00
CA SER A 272 25.57 -13.50 -7.44
C SER A 272 26.65 -14.15 -8.31
N PHE A 273 27.43 -15.09 -7.75
CA PHE A 273 28.43 -15.90 -8.46
C PHE A 273 28.34 -17.42 -8.22
N GLN A 274 27.37 -17.93 -7.46
CA GLN A 274 27.08 -19.36 -7.43
C GLN A 274 25.79 -19.63 -8.19
N GLY A 275 25.97 -20.10 -9.43
CA GLY A 275 24.92 -20.21 -10.43
C GLY A 275 23.69 -20.96 -9.96
N VAL A 276 22.56 -20.24 -9.92
CA VAL A 276 21.26 -20.81 -10.25
C VAL A 276 20.74 -19.99 -11.42
N LYS A 277 21.19 -20.34 -12.62
CA LYS A 277 20.45 -20.03 -13.84
C LYS A 277 19.16 -20.85 -13.73
N ALA A 278 18.04 -20.16 -13.51
CA ALA A 278 16.73 -20.70 -13.84
C ALA A 278 16.52 -20.66 -15.35
#